data_AF-A0A497IH92-F1
#
_entry.id   AF-A0A497IH92-F1
#
_cell.length_a   1.000
_cell.length_b   1.000
_cell.length_c   1.000
_cell.angle_alpha   90.00
_cell.angle_beta   90.00
_cell.angle_gamma   90.00
#
_symmetry.space_group_name_H-M   'P 1'
#
loop_
_entity.id
_entity.type
_entity.pdbx_description
1 polymer ?
#
loop_
_entity_poly.entity_id
_entity_poly.type
_entity_poly.pdbx_seq_one_letter_code
_entity_poly.pdbx_strand_id
1 'polypeptide(L)'
;MREVVSEAAAGKSIEFEVDLRMGEELVPIKYTCDPLKDENNEIYALLHTGTRIDELRAALNDAQQKVAYLNNVPTPIMVVDMEYTIQFVNPSWSDMVGTMLEDAVGRKCYDLVRSADCQTERCCIGRAILEDSVITCERIVHSVKGDITTRYTGAPLKDAEGNIVGGLEYLVDISDLKRLTEEAKQLSEDILKLSTPIIQIWDKVLMLPLIGTIDEERAEQIVENLLEEIVATSVEVVIIDLSGVPIVDTMATHQLLKTESAARMLGARVIFTGISPDVAQTMTKLGIDLTRLETRQSLRVGLQEAIGIVRDVVG
;
A
#
# COMPACT_ATOMS: atom_id res chain seq x y z
N MET A 1 -28.21 -34.32 -42.63
CA MET A 1 -29.03 -35.50 -42.26
C MET A 1 -28.76 -36.72 -43.15
N ARG A 2 -28.77 -36.64 -44.50
CA ARG A 2 -28.43 -37.80 -45.37
C ARG A 2 -27.03 -38.40 -45.10
N GLU A 3 -26.05 -37.55 -44.85
CA GLU A 3 -24.66 -37.95 -44.56
C GLU A 3 -24.53 -38.66 -43.20
N VAL A 4 -25.15 -38.09 -42.16
CA VAL A 4 -25.24 -38.69 -40.81
C VAL A 4 -25.87 -40.08 -40.84
N VAL A 5 -26.97 -40.25 -41.56
CA VAL A 5 -27.65 -41.56 -41.71
C VAL A 5 -26.76 -42.56 -42.46
N SER A 6 -26.01 -42.11 -43.47
CA SER A 6 -25.09 -42.95 -44.23
C SER A 6 -23.91 -43.44 -43.40
N GLU A 7 -23.35 -42.60 -42.54
CA GLU A 7 -22.25 -42.97 -41.64
C GLU A 7 -22.71 -43.87 -40.50
N ALA A 8 -23.92 -43.62 -39.98
CA ALA A 8 -24.52 -44.49 -38.97
C ALA A 8 -24.86 -45.88 -39.54
N ALA A 9 -25.36 -45.94 -40.77
CA ALA A 9 -25.56 -47.20 -41.50
C ALA A 9 -24.25 -47.95 -41.80
N ALA A 10 -23.09 -47.28 -41.72
CA ALA A 10 -21.77 -47.91 -41.79
C ALA A 10 -21.26 -48.43 -40.42
N GLY A 11 -22.08 -48.33 -39.37
CA GLY A 11 -21.79 -48.90 -38.05
C GLY A 11 -21.14 -47.95 -37.05
N LYS A 12 -21.07 -46.65 -37.34
CA LYS A 12 -20.55 -45.63 -36.42
C LYS A 12 -21.70 -44.94 -35.68
N SER A 13 -21.57 -44.76 -34.37
CA SER A 13 -22.46 -43.83 -33.66
C SER A 13 -22.09 -42.39 -34.04
N ILE A 14 -23.08 -41.58 -34.41
CA ILE A 14 -22.89 -40.18 -34.80
C ILE A 14 -23.71 -39.27 -33.89
N GLU A 15 -23.05 -38.24 -33.36
CA GLU A 15 -23.70 -37.17 -32.60
C GLU A 15 -23.67 -35.87 -33.40
N PHE A 16 -24.77 -35.11 -33.37
CA PHE A 16 -24.85 -33.80 -34.02
C PHE A 16 -25.88 -32.90 -33.32
N GLU A 17 -25.69 -31.60 -33.42
CA GLU A 17 -26.58 -30.60 -32.83
C GLU A 17 -27.37 -29.86 -33.91
N VAL A 18 -28.65 -29.61 -33.65
CA VAL A 18 -29.52 -28.85 -34.55
C VAL A 18 -30.45 -27.96 -33.74
N ASP A 19 -30.62 -26.71 -34.18
CA ASP A 19 -31.66 -25.85 -33.63
C ASP A 19 -32.98 -26.18 -34.33
N LEU A 20 -33.91 -26.78 -33.59
CA LEU A 20 -35.22 -27.18 -34.07
C LEU A 20 -36.26 -26.14 -33.69
N ARG A 21 -37.03 -25.71 -34.69
CA ARG A 21 -38.14 -24.82 -34.47
C ARG A 21 -39.32 -25.58 -33.88
N MET A 22 -39.66 -25.30 -32.62
CA MET A 22 -40.81 -25.85 -31.91
C MET A 22 -41.79 -24.70 -31.62
N GLY A 23 -42.71 -24.46 -32.56
CA GLY A 23 -43.60 -23.30 -32.52
C GLY A 23 -42.88 -21.99 -32.91
N GLU A 24 -42.92 -21.00 -32.02
CA GLU A 24 -42.22 -19.71 -32.20
C GLU A 24 -40.76 -19.75 -31.69
N GLU A 25 -40.37 -20.77 -30.94
CA GLU A 25 -39.07 -20.88 -30.29
C GLU A 25 -38.12 -21.79 -31.09
N LEU A 26 -36.83 -21.43 -31.12
CA LEU A 26 -35.74 -22.28 -31.60
C LEU A 26 -35.13 -22.99 -30.40
N VAL A 27 -35.26 -24.32 -30.37
CA VAL A 27 -34.78 -25.18 -29.28
C VAL A 27 -33.57 -25.97 -29.77
N PRO A 28 -32.40 -25.84 -29.13
CA PRO A 28 -31.23 -26.60 -29.51
C PRO A 28 -31.37 -28.05 -29.03
N ILE A 29 -31.25 -29.00 -29.95
CA ILE A 29 -31.36 -30.43 -29.66
C ILE A 29 -30.07 -31.12 -30.09
N LYS A 30 -29.46 -31.87 -29.17
CA LYS A 30 -28.39 -32.82 -29.47
C LYS A 30 -29.01 -34.15 -29.86
N TYR A 31 -28.76 -34.59 -31.09
CA TYR A 31 -29.17 -35.88 -31.59
C TYR A 31 -28.03 -36.89 -31.54
N THR A 32 -28.34 -38.12 -31.13
CA THR A 32 -27.50 -39.29 -31.37
C THR A 32 -28.17 -40.20 -32.39
N CYS A 33 -27.37 -40.80 -33.26
CA CYS A 33 -27.79 -41.76 -34.27
C CYS A 33 -26.95 -43.02 -34.11
N ASP A 34 -27.54 -44.04 -33.49
CA ASP A 34 -26.86 -45.27 -33.08
C ASP A 34 -27.30 -46.47 -33.94
N PRO A 35 -26.37 -47.24 -34.54
CA PRO A 35 -26.72 -48.43 -35.29
C PRO A 35 -27.06 -49.60 -34.37
N LEU A 36 -28.26 -50.15 -34.54
CA LEU A 36 -28.72 -51.36 -33.85
C LEU A 36 -28.34 -52.59 -34.66
N LYS A 37 -27.64 -53.53 -34.02
CA LYS A 37 -27.13 -54.75 -34.63
C LYS A 37 -27.88 -55.98 -34.13
N ASP A 38 -28.02 -56.99 -34.99
CA ASP A 38 -28.59 -58.28 -34.65
C ASP A 38 -27.56 -59.24 -34.03
N GLU A 39 -27.96 -60.49 -33.75
CA GLU A 39 -27.08 -61.52 -33.18
C GLU A 39 -25.91 -61.92 -34.11
N ASN A 40 -26.01 -61.61 -35.41
CA ASN A 40 -24.97 -61.83 -36.41
C ASN A 40 -24.09 -60.58 -36.64
N ASN A 41 -24.26 -59.53 -35.82
CA ASN A 41 -23.56 -58.25 -35.91
C ASN A 41 -23.91 -57.45 -37.20
N GLU A 42 -25.03 -57.75 -37.85
CA GLU A 42 -25.58 -57.00 -38.98
C GLU A 42 -26.48 -55.85 -38.49
N ILE A 43 -26.33 -54.67 -39.08
CA ILE A 43 -27.12 -53.49 -38.70
C ILE A 43 -28.52 -53.61 -39.30
N TYR A 44 -29.56 -53.68 -38.47
CA TYR A 44 -30.95 -53.81 -38.92
C TYR A 44 -31.79 -52.53 -38.71
N ALA A 45 -31.34 -51.61 -37.86
CA ALA A 45 -32.03 -50.36 -37.58
C ALA A 45 -31.07 -49.25 -37.12
N LEU A 46 -31.54 -48.01 -37.18
CA LEU A 46 -30.88 -46.85 -36.57
C LEU A 46 -31.79 -46.30 -35.47
N LEU A 47 -31.24 -46.12 -34.28
CA LEU A 47 -31.91 -45.47 -33.16
C LEU A 47 -31.54 -43.98 -33.18
N HIS A 48 -32.54 -43.13 -33.30
CA HIS A 48 -32.37 -41.68 -33.15
C HIS A 48 -32.86 -41.25 -31.78
N THR A 49 -31.97 -40.71 -30.95
CA THR A 49 -32.36 -40.06 -29.69
C THR A 49 -32.07 -38.56 -29.77
N GLY A 50 -32.93 -37.74 -29.16
CA GLY A 50 -32.79 -36.29 -29.16
C GLY A 50 -32.97 -35.75 -27.75
N THR A 51 -31.99 -34.99 -27.28
CA THR A 51 -32.00 -34.37 -25.95
C THR A 51 -31.93 -32.86 -26.09
N ARG A 52 -32.83 -32.15 -25.41
CA ARG A 52 -32.79 -30.69 -25.30
C ARG A 52 -31.53 -30.25 -24.55
N ILE A 53 -30.81 -29.28 -25.09
CA ILE A 53 -29.54 -28.79 -24.52
C ILE A 53 -29.59 -27.29 -24.20
N ASP A 54 -30.77 -26.69 -24.18
CA ASP A 54 -31.00 -25.27 -23.89
C ASP A 54 -30.46 -24.88 -22.50
N GLU A 55 -30.83 -25.61 -21.45
CA GLU A 55 -30.33 -25.37 -20.09
C GLU A 55 -28.81 -25.57 -19.99
N LEU A 56 -28.28 -26.59 -20.68
CA LEU A 56 -26.85 -26.89 -20.70
C LEU A 56 -26.05 -25.79 -21.41
N ARG A 57 -26.53 -25.28 -22.56
CA ARG A 57 -25.91 -24.16 -23.29
C ARG A 57 -25.97 -22.88 -22.46
N ALA A 58 -27.10 -22.60 -21.82
CA ALA A 58 -27.24 -21.43 -20.96
C ALA A 58 -26.26 -21.47 -19.77
N ALA A 59 -26.17 -22.62 -19.09
CA ALA A 59 -25.23 -22.81 -17.99
C ALA A 59 -23.76 -22.70 -18.44
N LEU A 60 -23.42 -23.28 -19.61
CA LEU A 60 -22.08 -23.19 -20.18
C LEU A 60 -21.70 -21.74 -20.54
N ASN A 61 -22.61 -21.01 -21.18
CA ASN A 61 -22.39 -19.60 -21.52
C ASN A 61 -22.24 -18.73 -20.27
N ASP A 62 -23.08 -18.93 -19.26
CA ASP A 62 -22.97 -18.21 -17.97
C ASP A 62 -21.62 -18.49 -17.29
N ALA A 63 -21.19 -19.76 -17.26
CA ALA A 63 -19.88 -20.13 -16.73
C ALA A 63 -18.72 -19.48 -17.52
N GLN A 64 -18.76 -19.54 -18.86
CA GLN A 64 -17.74 -18.91 -19.72
C GLN A 64 -17.69 -17.39 -19.52
N GLN A 65 -18.84 -16.73 -19.38
CA GLN A 65 -18.93 -15.30 -19.15
C GLN A 65 -18.34 -14.90 -17.79
N LYS A 66 -18.58 -15.70 -16.74
CA LYS A 66 -17.98 -15.47 -15.41
C LYS A 66 -16.46 -15.56 -15.43
N VAL A 67 -15.89 -16.52 -16.16
CA VAL A 67 -14.44 -16.62 -16.37
C VAL A 67 -13.91 -15.40 -17.13
N ALA A 68 -14.66 -14.91 -18.12
CA ALA A 68 -14.27 -13.72 -18.88
C ALA A 68 -14.13 -12.47 -18.01
N TYR A 69 -14.88 -12.32 -16.91
CA TYR A 69 -14.70 -11.19 -15.99
C TYR A 69 -13.30 -11.19 -15.37
N LEU A 70 -12.83 -12.34 -14.85
CA LEU A 70 -11.52 -12.47 -14.24
C LEU A 70 -10.38 -12.25 -15.25
N ASN A 71 -10.58 -12.68 -16.49
CA ASN A 71 -9.59 -12.49 -17.56
C ASN A 71 -9.40 -11.03 -17.98
N ASN A 72 -10.41 -10.17 -17.78
CA ASN A 72 -10.33 -8.75 -18.11
C ASN A 72 -9.86 -7.87 -16.94
N VAL A 73 -9.65 -8.44 -15.74
CA VAL A 73 -9.09 -7.69 -14.62
C VAL A 73 -7.60 -7.44 -14.90
N PRO A 74 -7.14 -6.17 -14.94
CA PRO A 74 -5.75 -5.80 -15.23
C PRO A 74 -4.85 -5.99 -13.99
N THR A 75 -5.03 -7.09 -13.27
CA THR A 75 -4.38 -7.39 -12.01
C THR A 75 -4.12 -8.90 -12.00
N PRO A 76 -2.88 -9.35 -11.77
CA PRO A 76 -2.56 -10.76 -11.66
C PRO A 76 -3.46 -11.46 -10.64
N ILE A 77 -4.16 -12.51 -11.07
CA ILE A 77 -5.02 -13.36 -10.24
C ILE A 77 -4.60 -14.81 -10.46
N MET A 78 -4.48 -15.54 -9.36
CA MET A 78 -4.20 -16.98 -9.32
C MET A 78 -5.15 -17.65 -8.34
N VAL A 79 -5.62 -18.84 -8.69
CA VAL A 79 -6.42 -19.72 -7.84
C VAL A 79 -5.70 -21.05 -7.70
N VAL A 80 -5.63 -21.57 -6.48
CA VAL A 80 -5.04 -22.88 -6.16
C VAL A 80 -6.00 -23.73 -5.35
N ASP A 81 -5.85 -25.05 -5.42
CA ASP A 81 -6.51 -26.00 -4.52
C ASP A 81 -5.80 -26.13 -3.15
N MET A 82 -6.30 -27.00 -2.28
CA MET A 82 -5.74 -27.26 -0.94
C MET A 82 -4.30 -27.80 -0.97
N GLU A 83 -3.90 -28.42 -2.08
CA GLU A 83 -2.56 -28.92 -2.32
C GLU A 83 -1.68 -27.90 -3.05
N TYR A 84 -2.12 -26.64 -3.19
CA TYR A 84 -1.41 -25.56 -3.88
C TYR A 84 -1.22 -25.78 -5.39
N THR A 85 -2.05 -26.62 -6.01
CA THR A 85 -2.08 -26.82 -7.46
C THR A 85 -2.88 -25.69 -8.10
N ILE A 86 -2.31 -25.04 -9.11
CA ILE A 86 -2.97 -23.95 -9.83
C ILE A 86 -4.17 -24.48 -10.60
N GLN A 87 -5.35 -23.94 -10.30
CA GLN A 87 -6.62 -24.25 -10.97
C GLN A 87 -6.98 -23.19 -12.00
N PHE A 88 -6.58 -21.93 -11.77
CA PHE A 88 -6.83 -20.82 -12.67
C PHE A 88 -5.78 -19.72 -12.51
N VAL A 89 -5.44 -19.07 -13.63
CA VAL A 89 -4.67 -17.82 -13.68
C VAL A 89 -5.28 -16.93 -14.74
N ASN A 90 -5.24 -15.61 -14.56
CA ASN A 90 -5.70 -14.67 -15.58
C ASN A 90 -4.53 -14.19 -16.48
N PRO A 91 -4.80 -13.55 -17.63
CA PRO A 91 -3.76 -13.08 -18.55
C PRO A 91 -2.74 -12.15 -17.89
N SER A 92 -3.17 -11.27 -16.97
CA SER A 92 -2.27 -10.37 -16.24
C SER A 92 -1.24 -11.13 -15.39
N TRP A 93 -1.59 -12.30 -14.85
CA TRP A 93 -0.64 -13.15 -14.14
C TRP A 93 0.43 -13.71 -15.08
N SER A 94 0.03 -14.19 -16.27
CA SER A 94 0.96 -14.69 -17.29
C SER A 94 1.92 -13.61 -17.76
N ASP A 95 1.44 -12.39 -17.98
CA ASP A 95 2.28 -11.24 -18.36
C ASP A 95 3.32 -10.90 -17.29
N MET A 96 2.97 -11.09 -16.01
CA MET A 96 3.86 -10.79 -14.88
C MET A 96 4.93 -11.86 -14.68
N VAL A 97 4.52 -13.14 -14.72
CA VAL A 97 5.37 -14.31 -14.39
C VAL A 97 6.12 -14.84 -15.61
N GLY A 98 5.68 -14.50 -16.84
CA GLY A 98 6.32 -14.93 -18.08
C GLY A 98 6.06 -16.39 -18.45
N THR A 99 4.97 -16.99 -17.95
CA THR A 99 4.56 -18.38 -18.24
C THR A 99 3.22 -18.38 -18.96
N MET A 100 3.05 -19.21 -19.98
CA MET A 100 1.77 -19.35 -20.68
C MET A 100 0.69 -19.92 -19.74
N LEU A 101 -0.56 -19.48 -19.92
CA LEU A 101 -1.70 -19.89 -19.07
C LEU A 101 -1.85 -21.43 -19.01
N GLU A 102 -1.76 -22.08 -20.17
CA GLU A 102 -1.91 -23.53 -20.32
C GLU A 102 -0.79 -24.31 -19.61
N ASP A 103 0.40 -23.73 -19.52
CA ASP A 103 1.55 -24.33 -18.84
C ASP A 103 1.52 -24.12 -17.33
N ALA A 104 0.69 -23.21 -16.82
CA ALA A 104 0.60 -22.90 -15.40
C ALA A 104 -0.40 -23.80 -14.66
N VAL A 105 -1.56 -24.06 -15.27
CA VAL A 105 -2.63 -24.88 -14.68
C VAL A 105 -2.13 -26.31 -14.44
N GLY A 106 -2.47 -26.88 -13.28
CA GLY A 106 -2.03 -28.22 -12.87
C GLY A 106 -0.64 -28.29 -12.24
N ARG A 107 0.14 -27.20 -12.26
CA ARG A 107 1.43 -27.12 -11.56
C ARG A 107 1.27 -26.56 -10.16
N LYS A 108 2.28 -26.73 -9.32
CA LYS A 108 2.30 -26.15 -7.97
C LYS A 108 2.66 -24.67 -8.02
N CYS A 109 1.92 -23.84 -7.31
CA CYS A 109 2.11 -22.38 -7.36
C CYS A 109 3.53 -21.98 -6.91
N TYR A 110 4.08 -22.66 -5.90
CA TYR A 110 5.42 -22.40 -5.40
C TYR A 110 6.53 -22.73 -6.41
N ASP A 111 6.29 -23.63 -7.37
CA ASP A 111 7.27 -23.96 -8.42
C ASP A 111 7.38 -22.87 -9.49
N LEU A 112 6.34 -22.05 -9.65
CA LEU A 112 6.28 -20.94 -10.61
C LEU A 112 6.59 -19.61 -9.94
N VAL A 113 5.91 -19.30 -8.83
CA VAL A 113 6.05 -18.02 -8.12
C VAL A 113 7.43 -17.91 -7.44
N ARG A 114 7.97 -19.02 -6.91
CA ARG A 114 9.33 -19.12 -6.33
C ARG A 114 9.68 -17.98 -5.37
N SER A 115 8.70 -17.54 -4.57
CA SER A 115 8.94 -16.53 -3.52
C SER A 115 9.79 -17.12 -2.40
N ALA A 116 10.56 -16.28 -1.71
CA ALA A 116 11.27 -16.67 -0.50
C ALA A 116 10.32 -17.13 0.63
N ASP A 117 9.05 -16.72 0.58
CA ASP A 117 8.05 -17.09 1.56
C ASP A 117 7.30 -18.38 1.21
N CYS A 118 7.41 -18.87 -0.03
CA CYS A 118 6.71 -20.07 -0.46
C CYS A 118 7.12 -21.27 0.42
N GLN A 119 6.13 -22.07 0.84
CA GLN A 119 6.34 -23.25 1.70
C GLN A 119 6.93 -22.93 3.08
N THR A 120 6.84 -21.68 3.53
CA THR A 120 7.19 -21.26 4.90
C THR A 120 5.94 -20.80 5.65
N GLU A 121 6.08 -20.54 6.94
CA GLU A 121 5.06 -19.88 7.77
C GLU A 121 4.64 -18.50 7.26
N ARG A 122 5.40 -17.89 6.33
CA ARG A 122 5.12 -16.57 5.75
C ARG A 122 4.37 -16.63 4.42
N CYS A 123 4.07 -17.83 3.91
CA CYS A 123 3.34 -17.99 2.66
C CYS A 123 1.93 -17.37 2.76
N CYS A 124 1.66 -16.29 2.03
CA CYS A 124 0.43 -15.51 2.16
C CYS A 124 -0.83 -16.34 1.88
N ILE A 125 -0.89 -17.02 0.74
CA ILE A 125 -2.01 -17.92 0.43
C ILE A 125 -2.11 -19.11 1.40
N GLY A 126 -0.99 -19.67 1.84
CA GLY A 126 -0.99 -20.77 2.81
C GLY A 126 -1.58 -20.33 4.16
N ARG A 127 -1.22 -19.13 4.62
CA ARG A 127 -1.80 -18.52 5.81
C ARG A 127 -3.28 -18.19 5.64
N ALA A 128 -3.67 -17.64 4.49
CA ALA A 128 -5.08 -17.31 4.22
C ALA A 128 -5.98 -18.56 4.27
N ILE A 129 -5.51 -19.67 3.72
CA ILE A 129 -6.18 -20.98 3.78
C ILE A 129 -6.21 -21.51 5.22
N LEU A 130 -5.08 -21.49 5.93
CA LEU A 130 -4.96 -22.06 7.28
C LEU A 130 -5.73 -21.27 8.34
N GLU A 131 -5.68 -19.94 8.27
CA GLU A 131 -6.26 -19.02 9.25
C GLU A 131 -7.72 -18.67 8.93
N ASP A 132 -8.28 -19.17 7.81
CA ASP A 132 -9.60 -18.80 7.28
C ASP A 132 -9.81 -17.28 7.25
N SER A 133 -8.83 -16.55 6.72
CA SER A 133 -8.85 -15.09 6.73
C SER A 133 -8.16 -14.51 5.51
N VAL A 134 -8.52 -13.27 5.19
CA VAL A 134 -7.86 -12.51 4.13
C VAL A 134 -6.53 -11.99 4.68
N ILE A 135 -5.43 -12.46 4.10
CA ILE A 135 -4.08 -12.07 4.49
C ILE A 135 -3.49 -11.20 3.39
N THR A 136 -2.94 -10.05 3.79
CA THR A 136 -2.24 -9.14 2.89
C THR A 136 -0.77 -9.05 3.28
N CYS A 137 0.10 -9.27 2.31
CA CYS A 137 1.55 -9.18 2.45
C CYS A 137 2.11 -8.15 1.47
N GLU A 138 3.24 -7.54 1.80
CA GLU A 138 3.98 -6.67 0.90
C GLU A 138 5.37 -7.24 0.64
N ARG A 139 5.79 -7.29 -0.63
CA ARG A 139 7.13 -7.75 -1.00
C ARG A 139 7.53 -7.20 -2.36
N ILE A 140 8.83 -7.20 -2.63
CA ILE A 140 9.36 -6.97 -3.95
C ILE A 140 9.22 -8.26 -4.76
N VAL A 141 8.60 -8.18 -5.93
CA VAL A 141 8.50 -9.26 -6.91
C VAL A 141 9.41 -8.94 -8.09
N HIS A 142 10.25 -9.90 -8.45
CA HIS A 142 11.09 -9.84 -9.65
C HIS A 142 10.23 -10.25 -10.86
N SER A 143 9.68 -9.28 -11.57
CA SER A 143 8.90 -9.52 -12.79
C SER A 143 9.80 -9.43 -14.03
N VAL A 144 9.32 -9.92 -15.18
CA VAL A 144 9.95 -9.68 -16.50
C VAL A 144 10.14 -8.19 -16.82
N LYS A 145 9.40 -7.29 -16.17
CA LYS A 145 9.51 -5.83 -16.32
C LYS A 145 10.50 -5.17 -15.34
N GLY A 146 11.16 -5.95 -14.48
CA GLY A 146 12.01 -5.47 -13.39
C GLY A 146 11.39 -5.68 -12.01
N ASP A 147 12.07 -5.16 -10.98
CA ASP A 147 11.65 -5.28 -9.59
C ASP A 147 10.47 -4.34 -9.31
N ILE A 148 9.32 -4.92 -8.99
CA ILE A 148 8.11 -4.19 -8.65
C ILE A 148 7.77 -4.42 -7.18
N THR A 149 7.38 -3.36 -6.47
CA THR A 149 6.88 -3.51 -5.10
C THR A 149 5.40 -3.86 -5.17
N THR A 150 5.07 -5.07 -4.72
CA THR A 150 3.70 -5.57 -4.80
C THR A 150 3.11 -5.74 -3.40
N ARG A 151 1.81 -5.51 -3.34
CA ARG A 151 0.95 -5.95 -2.26
C ARG A 151 0.14 -7.11 -2.78
N TYR A 152 0.38 -8.30 -2.25
CA TYR A 152 -0.34 -9.50 -2.65
C TYR A 152 -1.24 -9.96 -1.51
N THR A 153 -2.47 -10.31 -1.87
CA THR A 153 -3.51 -10.68 -0.94
C THR A 153 -3.99 -12.08 -1.24
N GLY A 154 -3.87 -12.96 -0.25
CA GLY A 154 -4.44 -14.29 -0.26
C GLY A 154 -5.79 -14.28 0.45
N ALA A 155 -6.77 -14.99 -0.11
CA ALA A 155 -8.07 -15.22 0.49
C ALA A 155 -8.47 -16.70 0.36
N PRO A 156 -9.07 -17.31 1.39
CA PRO A 156 -9.58 -18.67 1.30
C PRO A 156 -10.77 -18.72 0.32
N LEU A 157 -10.81 -19.73 -0.53
CA LEU A 157 -11.96 -20.03 -1.37
C LEU A 157 -12.80 -21.10 -0.70
N LYS A 158 -14.12 -20.89 -0.69
CA LYS A 158 -15.08 -21.77 -0.03
C LYS A 158 -16.09 -22.35 -1.02
N ASP A 159 -16.50 -23.60 -0.79
CA ASP A 159 -17.65 -24.19 -1.47
C ASP A 159 -18.99 -23.63 -0.95
N ALA A 160 -20.11 -24.14 -1.46
CA ALA A 160 -21.45 -23.70 -1.06
C ALA A 160 -21.78 -24.04 0.40
N GLU A 161 -21.14 -25.07 0.94
CA GLU A 161 -21.25 -25.55 2.31
C GLU A 161 -20.34 -24.77 3.29
N GLY A 162 -19.45 -23.92 2.78
CA GLY A 162 -18.54 -23.09 3.57
C GLY A 162 -17.20 -23.75 3.89
N ASN A 163 -16.91 -24.93 3.33
CA ASN A 163 -15.61 -25.58 3.49
C ASN A 163 -14.57 -24.91 2.61
N ILE A 164 -13.34 -24.77 3.11
CA ILE A 164 -12.24 -24.22 2.32
C ILE A 164 -11.80 -25.26 1.29
N VAL A 165 -11.84 -24.89 0.01
CA VAL A 165 -11.46 -25.74 -1.13
C VAL A 165 -10.14 -25.31 -1.77
N GLY A 166 -9.57 -24.21 -1.31
CA GLY A 166 -8.31 -23.67 -1.82
C GLY A 166 -8.16 -22.20 -1.49
N GLY A 167 -7.39 -21.49 -2.32
CA GLY A 167 -7.13 -20.06 -2.13
C GLY A 167 -7.10 -19.28 -3.44
N LEU A 168 -7.46 -18.01 -3.33
CA LEU A 168 -7.30 -16.98 -4.35
C LEU A 168 -6.16 -16.07 -3.92
N GLU A 169 -5.20 -15.81 -4.80
CA GLU A 169 -4.19 -14.77 -4.61
C GLU A 169 -4.26 -13.76 -5.74
N TYR A 170 -4.23 -12.48 -5.40
CA TYR A 170 -4.09 -11.40 -6.37
C TYR A 170 -3.03 -10.40 -5.92
N LEU A 171 -2.39 -9.74 -6.89
CA LEU A 171 -1.25 -8.85 -6.66
C LEU A 171 -1.54 -7.45 -7.17
N VAL A 172 -1.34 -6.45 -6.34
CA VAL A 172 -1.43 -5.03 -6.72
C VAL A 172 -0.02 -4.45 -6.76
N ASP A 173 0.35 -3.82 -7.88
CA ASP A 173 1.56 -3.01 -7.95
C ASP A 173 1.33 -1.71 -7.16
N ILE A 174 2.16 -1.50 -6.14
CA ILE A 174 2.10 -0.32 -5.28
C ILE A 174 3.39 0.51 -5.40
N SER A 175 4.19 0.29 -6.44
CA SER A 175 5.48 0.98 -6.63
C SER A 175 5.28 2.51 -6.71
N ASP A 176 4.36 2.97 -7.55
CA ASP A 176 4.03 4.40 -7.65
C ASP A 176 3.41 4.95 -6.37
N LEU A 177 2.53 4.17 -5.72
CA LEU A 177 1.91 4.57 -4.46
C LEU A 177 2.97 4.79 -3.37
N LYS A 178 3.93 3.86 -3.24
CA LYS A 178 5.03 3.98 -2.27
C LYS A 178 5.94 5.15 -2.60
N ARG A 179 6.32 5.32 -3.87
CA ARG A 179 7.15 6.45 -4.30
C ARG A 179 6.51 7.79 -3.96
N LEU A 180 5.22 7.97 -4.30
CA LEU A 180 4.48 9.20 -3.99
C LEU A 180 4.33 9.42 -2.48
N THR A 181 4.12 8.34 -1.71
CA THR A 181 4.03 8.42 -0.25
C THR A 181 5.35 8.86 0.37
N GLU A 182 6.47 8.31 -0.11
CA GLU A 182 7.80 8.69 0.36
C GLU A 182 8.16 10.12 -0.05
N GLU A 183 7.87 10.53 -1.29
CA GLU A 183 8.05 11.91 -1.75
C GLU A 183 7.23 12.90 -0.89
N ALA A 184 5.98 12.57 -0.57
CA ALA A 184 5.13 13.40 0.29
C ALA A 184 5.66 13.47 1.74
N LYS A 185 6.15 12.35 2.27
CA LYS A 185 6.76 12.28 3.60
C LYS A 185 8.04 13.12 3.65
N GLN A 186 8.93 12.98 2.67
CA GLN A 186 10.15 13.77 2.57
C GLN A 186 9.82 15.26 2.48
N LEU A 187 8.84 15.64 1.65
CA LEU A 187 8.39 17.02 1.55
C LEU A 187 7.86 17.55 2.91
N SER A 188 7.12 16.74 3.65
CA SER A 188 6.64 17.10 4.98
C SER A 188 7.79 17.28 5.98
N GLU A 189 8.77 16.38 5.98
CA GLU A 189 9.97 16.50 6.82
C GLU A 189 10.81 17.73 6.46
N ASP A 190 10.96 18.03 5.17
CA ASP A 190 11.68 19.20 4.70
C ASP A 190 10.95 20.49 5.10
N ILE A 191 9.62 20.53 5.02
CA ILE A 191 8.81 21.65 5.54
C ILE A 191 9.02 21.83 7.04
N LEU A 192 9.09 20.74 7.81
CA LEU A 192 9.34 20.79 9.26
C LEU A 192 10.76 21.27 9.57
N LYS A 193 11.79 20.81 8.85
CA LYS A 193 13.17 21.30 8.99
C LYS A 193 13.30 22.79 8.63
N LEU A 194 12.53 23.27 7.67
CA LEU A 194 12.46 24.67 7.29
C LEU A 194 11.63 25.53 8.27
N SER A 195 10.96 24.94 9.27
CA SER A 195 10.02 25.65 10.16
C SER A 195 10.65 26.31 11.40
N THR A 196 11.96 26.13 11.63
CA THR A 196 12.73 26.83 12.69
C THR A 196 14.16 27.16 12.22
N PRO A 197 14.33 27.95 11.15
CA PRO A 197 15.67 28.25 10.63
C PRO A 197 16.44 29.08 11.66
N ILE A 198 17.60 28.59 12.12
CA ILE A 198 18.54 29.40 12.87
C ILE A 198 19.28 30.28 11.87
N ILE A 199 19.12 31.59 11.97
CA ILE A 199 19.64 32.56 11.01
C ILE A 199 20.65 33.47 11.71
N GLN A 200 21.86 33.59 11.17
CA GLN A 200 22.79 34.62 11.61
C GLN A 200 22.36 35.98 11.05
N ILE A 201 21.93 36.89 11.94
CA ILE A 201 21.39 38.20 11.56
C ILE A 201 22.37 39.35 11.85
N TRP A 202 23.44 39.09 12.60
CA TRP A 202 24.55 40.02 12.83
C TRP A 202 25.84 39.25 13.12
N ASP A 203 26.98 39.95 13.14
CA ASP A 203 28.22 39.35 13.65
C ASP A 203 28.00 38.93 15.12
N LYS A 204 28.33 37.67 15.42
CA LYS A 204 28.11 37.02 16.74
C LYS A 204 26.66 37.00 17.26
N VAL A 205 25.65 37.20 16.40
CA VAL A 205 24.21 37.14 16.80
C VAL A 205 23.43 36.17 15.91
N LEU A 206 22.84 35.14 16.54
CA LEU A 206 21.86 34.24 15.91
C LEU A 206 20.43 34.64 16.25
N MET A 207 19.51 34.28 15.36
CA MET A 207 18.08 34.41 15.56
C MET A 207 17.38 33.11 15.21
N LEU A 208 16.50 32.68 16.11
CA LEU A 208 15.67 31.50 15.97
C LEU A 208 14.19 31.93 16.05
N PRO A 209 13.48 32.02 14.91
CA PRO A 209 12.06 32.29 14.90
C PRO A 209 11.28 30.98 15.13
N LEU A 210 10.39 31.00 16.10
CA LEU A 210 9.49 29.88 16.39
C LEU A 210 8.09 30.19 15.85
N ILE A 211 7.53 29.28 15.05
CA ILE A 211 6.23 29.44 14.39
C ILE A 211 5.36 28.21 14.65
N GLY A 212 4.11 28.44 15.03
CA GLY A 212 3.13 27.40 15.29
C GLY A 212 3.18 26.88 16.72
N THR A 213 2.58 25.71 16.95
CA THR A 213 2.57 25.06 18.28
C THR A 213 3.92 24.41 18.56
N ILE A 214 4.39 24.51 19.81
CA ILE A 214 5.61 23.84 20.27
C ILE A 214 5.21 22.76 21.29
N ASP A 215 5.46 21.51 20.92
CA ASP A 215 5.35 20.33 21.78
C ASP A 215 6.74 19.90 22.29
N GLU A 216 6.78 18.81 23.06
CA GLU A 216 8.01 18.29 23.66
C GLU A 216 9.05 17.86 22.62
N GLU A 217 8.65 17.02 21.65
CA GLU A 217 9.55 16.51 20.60
C GLU A 217 10.16 17.65 19.77
N ARG A 218 9.33 18.62 19.36
CA ARG A 218 9.82 19.79 18.62
C ARG A 218 10.75 20.65 19.47
N ALA A 219 10.45 20.84 20.74
CA ALA A 219 11.31 21.61 21.63
C ALA A 219 12.69 20.95 21.81
N GLU A 220 12.75 19.63 21.95
CA GLU A 220 14.02 18.88 22.04
C GLU A 220 14.89 19.10 20.81
N GLN A 221 14.30 18.94 19.63
CA GLN A 221 15.02 19.13 18.36
C GLN A 221 15.50 20.58 18.17
N ILE A 222 14.71 21.56 18.61
CA ILE A 222 15.12 22.97 18.63
C ILE A 222 16.36 23.18 19.51
N VAL A 223 16.41 22.59 20.69
CA VAL A 223 17.54 22.74 21.62
C VAL A 223 18.80 22.14 21.02
N GLU A 224 18.73 20.91 20.51
CA GLU A 224 19.87 20.20 19.93
C GLU A 224 20.49 21.02 18.79
N ASN A 225 19.67 21.39 17.80
CA ASN A 225 20.13 22.17 16.65
C ASN A 225 20.71 23.53 17.06
N LEU A 226 20.08 24.22 18.03
CA LEU A 226 20.55 25.54 18.47
C LEU A 226 21.89 25.45 19.19
N LEU A 227 22.09 24.46 20.06
CA LEU A 227 23.36 24.30 20.77
C LEU A 227 24.49 23.93 19.81
N GLU A 228 24.25 23.07 18.81
CA GLU A 228 25.22 22.77 17.75
C GLU A 228 25.62 24.03 16.98
N GLU A 229 24.63 24.83 16.57
CA GLU A 229 24.87 26.06 15.79
C GLU A 229 25.64 27.11 16.62
N ILE A 230 25.36 27.24 17.93
CA ILE A 230 26.09 28.13 18.84
C ILE A 230 27.57 27.80 18.85
N VAL A 231 27.92 26.51 18.94
CA VAL A 231 29.32 26.07 18.94
C VAL A 231 29.96 26.30 17.58
N ALA A 232 29.27 25.92 16.50
CA ALA A 232 29.78 26.03 15.13
C ALA A 232 30.09 27.47 14.73
N THR A 233 29.24 28.42 15.13
CA THR A 233 29.37 29.85 14.79
C THR A 233 30.10 30.67 15.86
N SER A 234 30.27 30.11 17.06
CA SER A 234 30.87 30.78 18.23
C SER A 234 30.21 32.14 18.51
N VAL A 235 28.88 32.18 18.48
CA VAL A 235 28.11 33.41 18.76
C VAL A 235 28.06 33.77 20.23
N GLU A 236 27.83 35.05 20.51
CA GLU A 236 27.73 35.58 21.88
C GLU A 236 26.27 35.80 22.29
N VAL A 237 25.36 36.01 21.33
CA VAL A 237 23.95 36.25 21.60
C VAL A 237 23.06 35.44 20.67
N VAL A 238 22.01 34.84 21.23
CA VAL A 238 20.94 34.16 20.52
C VAL A 238 19.62 34.85 20.83
N ILE A 239 18.85 35.18 19.81
CA ILE A 239 17.50 35.70 19.95
C ILE A 239 16.50 34.62 19.60
N ILE A 240 15.63 34.26 20.54
CA ILE A 240 14.52 33.32 20.29
C ILE A 240 13.23 34.14 20.15
N ASP A 241 12.66 34.18 18.95
CA ASP A 241 11.41 34.92 18.69
C ASP A 241 10.19 34.00 18.78
N LEU A 242 9.33 34.29 19.76
CA LEU A 242 8.10 33.56 20.06
C LEU A 242 6.86 34.26 19.48
N SER A 243 7.04 35.29 18.64
CA SER A 243 5.92 36.07 18.07
C SER A 243 4.92 35.22 17.27
N GLY A 244 5.39 34.12 16.67
CA GLY A 244 4.59 33.16 15.91
C GLY A 244 4.03 31.98 16.71
N VAL A 245 4.18 31.97 18.04
CA VAL A 245 3.80 30.84 18.92
C VAL A 245 2.59 31.22 19.78
N PRO A 246 1.37 30.83 19.38
CA PRO A 246 0.16 31.14 20.15
C PRO A 246 0.02 30.26 21.40
N ILE A 247 0.53 29.03 21.36
CA ILE A 247 0.40 28.03 22.44
C ILE A 247 1.73 27.30 22.61
N VAL A 248 2.18 27.19 23.86
CA VAL A 248 3.35 26.42 24.27
C VAL A 248 2.93 25.49 25.40
N ASP A 249 3.31 24.22 25.30
CA ASP A 249 3.05 23.25 26.36
C ASP A 249 4.01 23.43 27.55
N THR A 250 3.64 22.91 28.71
CA THR A 250 4.43 22.92 29.94
C THR A 250 5.78 22.23 29.75
N MET A 251 5.82 21.07 29.09
CA MET A 251 7.07 20.34 28.82
C MET A 251 7.98 21.12 27.85
N ALA A 252 7.40 21.67 26.77
CA ALA A 252 8.11 22.56 25.85
C ALA A 252 8.70 23.79 26.56
N THR A 253 7.96 24.38 27.50
CA THR A 253 8.45 25.50 28.31
C THR A 253 9.70 25.12 29.12
N HIS A 254 9.68 23.97 29.80
CA HIS A 254 10.84 23.48 30.54
C HIS A 254 12.05 23.27 29.62
N GLN A 255 11.83 22.77 28.42
CA GLN A 255 12.89 22.50 27.48
C GLN A 255 13.52 23.80 26.93
N LEU A 256 12.71 24.81 26.60
CA LEU A 256 13.20 26.14 26.19
C LEU A 256 14.03 26.83 27.30
N LEU A 257 13.71 26.60 28.56
CA LEU A 257 14.53 27.09 29.67
C LEU A 257 15.87 26.37 29.79
N LYS A 258 15.89 25.06 29.56
CA LYS A 258 17.16 24.31 29.52
C LYS A 258 18.05 24.85 28.40
N THR A 259 17.47 25.25 27.26
CA THR A 259 18.20 25.91 26.17
C THR A 259 18.95 27.14 26.66
N GLU A 260 18.28 27.99 27.43
CA GLU A 260 18.89 29.20 28.00
C GLU A 260 20.11 28.84 28.86
N SER A 261 19.95 27.91 29.82
CA SER A 261 21.04 27.51 30.71
C SER A 261 22.19 26.84 29.95
N ALA A 262 21.89 25.98 28.98
CA ALA A 262 22.90 25.29 28.17
C ALA A 262 23.66 26.27 27.24
N ALA A 263 22.95 27.16 26.55
CA ALA A 263 23.55 28.20 25.72
C ALA A 263 24.48 29.11 26.55
N ARG A 264 24.05 29.49 27.76
CA ARG A 264 24.87 30.28 28.68
C ARG A 264 26.15 29.56 29.10
N MET A 265 26.10 28.25 29.32
CA MET A 265 27.29 27.44 29.60
C MET A 265 28.25 27.37 28.41
N LEU A 266 27.72 27.44 27.18
CA LEU A 266 28.51 27.54 25.94
C LEU A 266 29.01 28.96 25.65
N GLY A 267 28.70 29.94 26.51
CA GLY A 267 29.14 31.32 26.37
C GLY A 267 28.20 32.23 25.57
N ALA A 268 27.01 31.75 25.20
CA ALA A 268 26.02 32.53 24.48
C ALA A 268 24.86 32.99 25.39
N ARG A 269 24.53 34.28 25.36
CA ARG A 269 23.37 34.85 26.06
C ARG A 269 22.11 34.65 25.22
N VAL A 270 21.00 34.25 25.85
CA VAL A 270 19.72 34.07 25.15
C VAL A 270 18.76 35.19 25.50
N ILE A 271 18.19 35.83 24.48
CA ILE A 271 17.15 36.86 24.60
C ILE A 271 15.86 36.34 23.98
N PHE A 272 14.82 36.19 24.78
CA PHE A 272 13.49 35.83 24.28
C PHE A 272 12.73 37.07 23.82
N THR A 273 12.08 36.99 22.66
CA THR A 273 11.28 38.08 22.10
C THR A 273 9.89 37.62 21.72
N GLY A 274 8.94 38.55 21.62
CA GLY A 274 7.60 38.24 21.11
C GLY A 274 6.75 37.33 22.00
N ILE A 275 7.06 37.24 23.30
CA ILE A 275 6.29 36.41 24.25
C ILE A 275 4.85 36.93 24.33
N SER A 276 3.88 36.06 24.03
CA SER A 276 2.45 36.36 24.16
C SER A 276 2.01 36.35 25.63
N PRO A 277 0.89 37.03 25.98
CA PRO A 277 0.36 37.02 27.35
C PRO A 277 0.09 35.61 27.88
N ASP A 278 -0.38 34.69 27.04
CA ASP A 278 -0.68 33.31 27.43
C ASP A 278 0.59 32.53 27.77
N VAL A 279 1.64 32.67 26.97
CA VAL A 279 2.96 32.05 27.24
C VAL A 279 3.56 32.61 28.53
N ALA A 280 3.50 33.93 28.73
CA ALA A 280 3.98 34.56 29.96
C ALA A 280 3.22 34.06 31.21
N GLN A 281 1.90 33.89 31.11
CA GLN A 281 1.10 33.33 32.20
C GLN A 281 1.47 31.87 32.49
N THR A 282 1.64 31.04 31.46
CA THR A 282 2.08 29.65 31.62
C THR A 282 3.43 29.60 32.31
N MET A 283 4.40 30.40 31.85
CA MET A 283 5.73 30.47 32.47
C MET A 283 5.69 30.90 33.95
N THR A 284 4.83 31.88 34.27
CA THR A 284 4.66 32.35 35.65
C THR A 284 4.00 31.30 36.55
N LYS A 285 2.99 30.57 36.04
CA LYS A 285 2.32 29.47 36.78
C LYS A 285 3.26 28.33 37.13
N LEU A 286 4.25 28.06 36.27
CA LEU A 286 5.25 27.02 36.48
C LEU A 286 6.34 27.40 37.50
N GLY A 287 6.30 28.62 38.05
CA GLY A 287 7.25 29.06 39.08
C GLY A 287 8.66 29.29 38.51
N ILE A 288 8.75 29.62 37.23
CA ILE A 288 10.03 29.87 36.56
C ILE A 288 10.69 31.13 37.13
N ASP A 289 11.98 31.04 37.44
CA ASP A 289 12.77 32.20 37.86
C ASP A 289 13.04 33.15 36.69
N LEU A 290 12.11 34.10 36.50
CA LEU A 290 12.18 35.11 35.45
C LEU A 290 13.34 36.10 35.64
N THR A 291 14.02 36.13 36.80
CA THR A 291 15.16 37.05 37.00
C THR A 291 16.36 36.71 36.14
N ARG A 292 16.43 35.48 35.65
CA ARG A 292 17.51 34.96 34.82
C ARG A 292 17.21 34.99 33.33
N LEU A 293 15.98 35.29 32.95
CA LEU A 293 15.51 35.30 31.57
C LEU A 293 15.53 36.73 31.03
N GLU A 294 16.32 36.94 29.99
CA GLU A 294 16.29 38.20 29.25
C GLU A 294 15.13 38.16 28.25
N THR A 295 14.18 39.09 28.40
CA THR A 295 12.99 39.16 27.55
C THR A 295 12.83 40.56 26.96
N ARG A 296 12.42 40.66 25.69
CA ARG A 296 12.04 41.92 25.06
C ARG A 296 10.72 41.81 24.30
N GLN A 297 10.00 42.93 24.20
CA GLN A 297 8.67 42.94 23.61
C GLN A 297 8.65 42.56 22.12
N SER A 298 9.74 42.81 21.37
CA SER A 298 9.80 42.52 19.94
C SER A 298 11.23 42.19 19.51
N LEU A 299 11.34 41.42 18.43
CA LEU A 299 12.60 41.10 17.77
C LEU A 299 13.46 42.34 17.53
N ARG A 300 12.86 43.45 17.11
CA ARG A 300 13.56 44.72 16.87
C ARG A 300 14.32 45.22 18.11
N VAL A 301 13.69 45.18 19.28
CA VAL A 301 14.32 45.63 20.54
C VAL A 301 15.36 44.61 21.01
N GLY A 302 15.07 43.32 20.87
CA GLY A 302 16.04 42.25 21.18
C GLY A 302 17.30 42.35 20.33
N LEU A 303 17.16 42.64 19.03
CA LEU A 303 18.29 42.82 18.12
C LEU A 303 19.13 44.05 18.48
N GLN A 304 18.50 45.17 18.81
CA GLN A 304 19.21 46.38 19.24
C GLN A 304 20.08 46.12 20.46
N GLU A 305 19.57 45.37 21.43
CA GLU A 305 20.33 44.99 22.61
C GLU A 305 21.42 43.97 22.32
N ALA A 306 21.13 42.94 21.52
CA ALA A 306 22.13 41.95 21.12
C ALA A 306 23.35 42.60 20.47
N ILE A 307 23.11 43.56 19.56
CA ILE A 307 24.19 44.34 18.93
C ILE A 307 24.95 45.18 19.96
N GLY A 308 24.28 45.72 20.97
CA GLY A 308 24.92 46.44 22.07
C GLY A 308 25.86 45.54 22.87
N ILE A 309 25.39 44.35 23.25
CA ILE A 309 26.15 43.35 24.00
C ILE A 309 27.44 42.98 23.26
N VAL A 310 27.35 42.66 21.97
CA VAL A 310 28.51 42.26 21.17
C VAL A 310 29.52 43.42 21.02
N ARG A 311 29.04 44.67 20.92
CA ARG A 311 29.91 45.84 20.80
C ARG A 311 30.69 46.14 22.08
N ASP A 312 30.09 45.92 23.24
CA ASP A 312 30.71 46.18 24.54
C ASP A 312 31.80 45.16 24.90
N VAL A 313 31.85 44.00 24.22
CA VAL A 313 32.88 42.96 24.40
C VAL A 313 34.16 43.26 23.59
N VAL A 314 34.07 44.11 22.56
CA VAL A 314 35.18 44.43 21.63
C VAL A 314 35.85 45.79 21.96
N GLY A 315 35.38 46.50 22.98
CA GLY A 315 35.95 47.77 23.47
C GLY A 315 36.85 47.58 24.70
#